data_AF-F0ZKX4-F1
#
_entry.id   AF-F0ZKX4-F1
#
_cell.length_a   1.000
_cell.length_b   1.000
_cell.length_c   1.000
_cell.angle_alpha   90.00
_cell.angle_beta   90.00
_cell.angle_gamma   90.00
#
_symmetry.space_group_name_H-M   'P 1'
#
loop_
_entity.id
_entity.type
_entity.pdbx_description
1 polymer ?
#
loop_
_entity_poly.entity_id
_entity_poly.type
_entity_poly.pdbx_seq_one_letter_code
_entity_poly.pdbx_strand_id
1 'polypeptide(L)'
;MDNIAFYETSQVYFTSIGDLLACPYREHIKHLFLEINEPLNLPNIIPQSVTHLDLGSYNIELHQGTLPSNIKSLTIKGYSHPIKTNDLPPGLIVLTLGGEDGDGGKFNHPIEPGTLPVTLRKLILSNSFNQVLKPHSLPPNLTYLIFGWEYDKPIDINTIPPSVTSVNLGWSFNHPIEPGVFSSNIKSLIFGKLFNQPIKPHSLPPNLEKLEFGFMFLQSIKPGTISLSSMKLLQFRNENILPLITDNSIKSFENLKLGE
;
A
#
# COMPACT_ATOMS: atom_id res chain seq x y z
N MET A 1 -28.15 24.94 2.22
CA MET A 1 -26.81 24.58 1.73
C MET A 1 -27.05 23.66 0.55
N ASP A 2 -26.58 24.05 -0.64
CA ASP A 2 -26.95 23.38 -1.88
C ASP A 2 -26.57 21.91 -1.85
N ASN A 3 -27.57 21.04 -2.07
CA ASN A 3 -27.40 19.60 -2.06
C ASN A 3 -26.23 19.16 -2.97
N ILE A 4 -25.96 19.89 -4.06
CA ILE A 4 -24.84 19.63 -4.99
C ILE A 4 -23.46 19.74 -4.31
N ALA A 5 -23.21 20.77 -3.50
CA ALA A 5 -21.91 20.98 -2.87
C ALA A 5 -21.53 19.83 -1.92
N PHE A 6 -22.52 19.17 -1.31
CA PHE A 6 -22.31 17.96 -0.51
C PHE A 6 -21.78 16.80 -1.37
N TYR A 7 -22.41 16.49 -2.50
CA TYR A 7 -22.00 15.39 -3.39
C TYR A 7 -20.62 15.60 -4.04
N GLU A 8 -20.19 16.85 -4.18
CA GLU A 8 -18.89 17.20 -4.75
C GLU A 8 -17.73 17.10 -3.75
N THR A 9 -18.00 17.18 -2.45
CA THR A 9 -16.97 17.29 -1.40
C THR A 9 -16.96 16.13 -0.41
N SER A 10 -18.10 15.46 -0.24
CA SER A 10 -18.30 14.42 0.77
C SER A 10 -18.26 13.04 0.14
N GLN A 11 -17.88 12.04 0.93
CA GLN A 11 -18.06 10.64 0.57
C GLN A 11 -19.55 10.28 0.69
N VAL A 12 -20.10 9.67 -0.36
CA VAL A 12 -21.51 9.31 -0.46
C VAL A 12 -21.61 7.79 -0.45
N TYR A 13 -22.49 7.26 0.38
CA TYR A 13 -22.57 5.84 0.68
C TYR A 13 -23.87 5.23 0.16
N PHE A 14 -23.78 4.07 -0.49
CA PHE A 14 -24.94 3.26 -0.87
C PHE A 14 -24.68 1.76 -0.61
N THR A 15 -25.75 1.02 -0.32
CA THR A 15 -25.72 -0.44 -0.13
C THR A 15 -26.37 -1.22 -1.27
N SER A 16 -26.86 -0.53 -2.31
CA SER A 16 -27.46 -1.15 -3.48
C SER A 16 -27.26 -0.28 -4.72
N ILE A 17 -27.19 -0.90 -5.91
CA ILE A 17 -27.21 -0.15 -7.17
C ILE A 17 -28.53 0.61 -7.33
N GLY A 18 -29.65 0.06 -6.86
CA GLY A 18 -30.97 0.70 -6.94
C GLY A 18 -30.99 2.08 -6.27
N ASP A 19 -30.43 2.19 -5.06
CA ASP A 19 -30.38 3.46 -4.32
C ASP A 19 -29.45 4.48 -4.99
N LEU A 20 -28.32 4.01 -5.54
CA LEU A 20 -27.42 4.86 -6.32
C LEU A 20 -28.12 5.43 -7.57
N LEU A 21 -28.89 4.60 -8.28
CA LEU A 21 -29.62 5.02 -9.48
C LEU A 21 -30.79 5.94 -9.15
N ALA A 22 -31.43 5.76 -8.00
CA ALA A 22 -32.49 6.63 -7.50
C ALA A 22 -31.99 7.98 -6.97
N CYS A 23 -30.69 8.13 -6.73
CA CYS A 23 -30.10 9.36 -6.18
C CYS A 23 -30.20 10.53 -7.20
N PRO A 24 -30.95 11.62 -6.89
CA PRO A 24 -31.20 12.70 -7.86
C PRO A 24 -29.94 13.44 -8.33
N TYR A 25 -28.90 13.48 -7.50
CA TYR A 25 -27.65 14.21 -7.78
C TYR A 25 -26.47 13.27 -8.03
N ARG A 26 -26.72 12.03 -8.44
CA ARG A 26 -25.66 11.02 -8.61
C ARG A 26 -24.55 11.46 -9.57
N GLU A 27 -24.88 12.25 -10.59
CA GLU A 27 -23.93 12.79 -11.58
C GLU A 27 -23.01 13.89 -11.03
N HIS A 28 -23.21 14.32 -9.77
CA HIS A 28 -22.30 15.23 -9.07
C HIS A 28 -21.37 14.51 -8.09
N ILE A 29 -21.60 13.21 -7.83
CA ILE A 29 -20.82 12.44 -6.87
C ILE A 29 -19.37 12.36 -7.33
N LYS A 30 -18.45 12.85 -6.52
CA LYS A 30 -17.00 12.66 -6.73
C LYS A 30 -16.46 11.47 -5.97
N HIS A 31 -16.91 11.28 -4.74
CA HIS A 31 -16.42 10.25 -3.82
C HIS A 31 -17.56 9.29 -3.48
N LEU A 32 -17.47 8.07 -4.01
CA LEU A 32 -18.52 7.07 -3.91
C LEU A 32 -18.03 5.86 -3.11
N PHE A 33 -18.79 5.47 -2.10
CA PHE A 33 -18.65 4.20 -1.41
C PHE A 33 -19.85 3.30 -1.75
N LEU A 34 -19.58 2.09 -2.22
CA LEU A 34 -20.60 1.07 -2.50
C LEU A 34 -20.34 -0.19 -1.69
N GLU A 35 -21.27 -0.51 -0.79
CA GLU A 35 -21.32 -1.77 -0.05
C GLU A 35 -22.11 -2.81 -0.85
N ILE A 36 -21.54 -3.30 -1.95
CA ILE A 36 -22.23 -4.22 -2.87
C ILE A 36 -21.35 -5.40 -3.27
N ASN A 37 -21.99 -6.51 -3.64
CA ASN A 37 -21.36 -7.66 -4.29
C ASN A 37 -22.23 -8.17 -5.45
N GLU A 38 -22.60 -7.25 -6.34
CA GLU A 38 -23.42 -7.51 -7.53
C GLU A 38 -22.75 -6.92 -8.79
N PRO A 39 -22.99 -7.47 -10.00
CA PRO A 39 -22.23 -7.10 -11.18
C PRO A 39 -22.40 -5.63 -11.58
N LEU A 40 -21.29 -4.96 -11.87
CA LEU A 40 -21.28 -3.61 -12.46
C LEU A 40 -21.37 -3.67 -14.01
N ASN A 41 -22.34 -4.42 -14.52
CA ASN A 41 -22.43 -4.79 -15.95
C ASN A 41 -23.33 -3.87 -16.79
N LEU A 42 -24.12 -2.98 -16.17
CA LEU A 42 -24.88 -1.97 -16.89
C LEU A 42 -24.01 -0.73 -17.14
N PRO A 43 -24.13 -0.09 -18.32
CA PRO A 43 -23.40 1.12 -18.60
C PRO A 43 -23.80 2.23 -17.62
N ASN A 44 -22.83 3.03 -17.18
CA ASN A 44 -23.03 4.20 -16.33
C ASN A 44 -23.68 3.93 -14.95
N ILE A 45 -23.57 2.70 -14.40
CA ILE A 45 -23.91 2.46 -12.97
C ILE A 45 -23.14 3.43 -12.10
N ILE A 46 -21.82 3.44 -12.22
CA ILE A 46 -20.96 4.42 -11.57
C ILE A 46 -20.92 5.67 -12.46
N PRO A 47 -21.33 6.85 -11.97
CA PRO A 47 -21.32 8.10 -12.73
C PRO A 47 -19.91 8.52 -13.18
N GLN A 48 -19.80 9.16 -14.35
CA GLN A 48 -18.53 9.68 -14.89
C GLN A 48 -17.98 10.88 -14.11
N SER A 49 -18.70 11.34 -13.08
CA SER A 49 -18.21 12.32 -12.12
C SER A 49 -17.30 11.71 -11.06
N VAL A 50 -17.42 10.40 -10.78
CA VAL A 50 -16.77 9.73 -9.64
C VAL A 50 -15.26 9.57 -9.88
N THR A 51 -14.45 10.22 -9.05
CA THR A 51 -12.98 10.12 -9.11
C THR A 51 -12.40 9.22 -8.02
N HIS A 52 -13.11 9.05 -6.91
CA HIS A 52 -12.75 8.16 -5.80
C HIS A 52 -13.86 7.13 -5.62
N LEU A 53 -13.53 5.86 -5.81
CA LEU A 53 -14.46 4.75 -5.69
C LEU A 53 -13.96 3.76 -4.65
N ASP A 54 -14.77 3.51 -3.63
CA ASP A 54 -14.56 2.47 -2.64
C ASP A 54 -15.64 1.40 -2.81
N LEU A 55 -15.22 0.17 -3.08
CA LEU A 55 -16.07 -1.01 -3.17
C LEU A 55 -15.86 -1.85 -1.91
N GLY A 56 -16.85 -1.87 -1.02
CA GLY A 56 -16.72 -2.41 0.35
C GLY A 56 -16.76 -3.94 0.46
N SER A 57 -17.48 -4.60 -0.44
CA SER A 57 -17.63 -6.07 -0.43
C SER A 57 -17.59 -6.70 -1.83
N TYR A 58 -17.04 -5.97 -2.81
CA TYR A 58 -17.10 -6.39 -4.21
C TYR A 58 -16.09 -7.49 -4.52
N ASN A 59 -16.60 -8.69 -4.80
CA ASN A 59 -15.81 -9.86 -5.16
C ASN A 59 -16.35 -10.52 -6.43
N ILE A 60 -16.56 -9.69 -7.46
CA ILE A 60 -16.89 -10.14 -8.82
C ILE A 60 -15.73 -9.75 -9.71
N GLU A 61 -15.30 -10.66 -10.58
CA GLU A 61 -14.15 -10.42 -11.46
C GLU A 61 -14.30 -9.11 -12.25
N LEU A 62 -13.25 -8.30 -12.20
CA LEU A 62 -13.17 -7.09 -13.02
C LEU A 62 -12.85 -7.48 -14.47
N HIS A 63 -13.44 -6.73 -15.40
CA HIS A 63 -13.11 -6.79 -16.81
C HIS A 63 -12.88 -5.38 -17.34
N GLN A 64 -12.21 -5.28 -18.48
CA GLN A 64 -12.08 -4.02 -19.19
C GLN A 64 -13.45 -3.34 -19.37
N GLY A 65 -13.55 -2.10 -18.89
CA GLY A 65 -14.79 -1.31 -18.97
C GLY A 65 -15.76 -1.50 -17.80
N THR A 66 -15.51 -2.41 -16.86
CA THR A 66 -16.31 -2.53 -15.61
C THR A 66 -16.28 -1.24 -14.80
N LEU A 67 -15.14 -0.55 -14.79
CA LEU A 67 -14.94 0.68 -14.03
C LEU A 67 -14.76 1.88 -14.98
N PRO A 68 -15.40 3.04 -14.70
CA PRO A 68 -15.20 4.26 -15.47
C PRO A 68 -13.73 4.73 -15.54
N SER A 69 -13.30 5.23 -16.69
CA SER A 69 -11.91 5.62 -16.95
C SER A 69 -11.43 6.86 -16.18
N ASN A 70 -12.36 7.65 -15.65
CA ASN A 70 -12.10 8.88 -14.90
C ASN A 70 -11.73 8.62 -13.42
N ILE A 71 -11.88 7.39 -12.93
CA ILE A 71 -11.48 7.00 -11.57
C ILE A 71 -9.97 7.21 -11.37
N LYS A 72 -9.62 7.90 -10.28
CA LYS A 72 -8.24 8.20 -9.86
C LYS A 72 -7.83 7.43 -8.63
N SER A 73 -8.77 7.12 -7.74
CA SER A 73 -8.54 6.31 -6.55
C SER A 73 -9.56 5.18 -6.50
N LEU A 74 -9.07 3.96 -6.30
CA LEU A 74 -9.88 2.76 -6.23
C LEU A 74 -9.50 1.94 -5.01
N THR A 75 -10.47 1.71 -4.14
CA THR A 75 -10.38 0.73 -3.06
C THR A 75 -11.32 -0.41 -3.38
N ILE A 76 -10.83 -1.65 -3.33
CA ILE A 76 -11.68 -2.84 -3.46
C ILE A 76 -11.41 -3.75 -2.27
N LYS A 77 -12.30 -3.67 -1.28
CA LYS A 77 -12.30 -4.52 -0.10
C LYS A 77 -12.88 -5.89 -0.46
N GLY A 78 -12.27 -6.95 0.06
CA GLY A 78 -12.75 -8.33 -0.13
C GLY A 78 -12.50 -8.96 -1.52
N TYR A 79 -11.93 -8.23 -2.49
CA TYR A 79 -11.62 -8.76 -3.82
C TYR A 79 -10.62 -9.93 -3.75
N SER A 80 -10.94 -11.04 -4.42
CA SER A 80 -10.15 -12.28 -4.40
C SER A 80 -9.87 -12.85 -5.80
N HIS A 81 -10.29 -12.16 -6.85
CA HIS A 81 -10.05 -12.56 -8.24
C HIS A 81 -8.71 -12.02 -8.75
N PRO A 82 -8.13 -12.58 -9.82
CA PRO A 82 -6.98 -11.97 -10.47
C PRO A 82 -7.34 -10.60 -11.06
N ILE A 83 -6.32 -9.76 -11.25
CA ILE A 83 -6.42 -8.52 -12.04
C ILE A 83 -5.62 -8.78 -13.30
N LYS A 84 -6.23 -8.61 -14.47
CA LYS A 84 -5.61 -8.76 -15.78
C LYS A 84 -5.31 -7.39 -16.37
N THR A 85 -4.51 -7.40 -17.42
CA THR A 85 -4.22 -6.20 -18.21
C THR A 85 -5.52 -5.53 -18.66
N ASN A 86 -5.62 -4.22 -18.47
CA ASN A 86 -6.77 -3.36 -18.81
C ASN A 86 -8.04 -3.51 -17.94
N ASP A 87 -8.04 -4.35 -16.89
CA ASP A 87 -9.19 -4.43 -15.97
C ASP A 87 -9.33 -3.17 -15.11
N LEU A 88 -8.21 -2.47 -14.86
CA LEU A 88 -8.17 -1.23 -14.08
C LEU A 88 -8.25 0.01 -14.98
N PRO A 89 -8.86 1.11 -14.50
CA PRO A 89 -8.87 2.38 -15.22
C PRO A 89 -7.46 2.85 -15.60
N PRO A 90 -7.20 3.25 -16.86
CA PRO A 90 -5.85 3.59 -17.33
C PRO A 90 -5.27 4.85 -16.66
N GLY A 91 -6.12 5.69 -16.07
CA GLY A 91 -5.73 6.92 -15.38
C GLY A 91 -5.65 6.80 -13.85
N LEU A 92 -5.66 5.57 -13.30
CA LEU A 92 -5.67 5.30 -11.87
C LEU A 92 -4.35 5.72 -11.20
N ILE A 93 -4.45 6.40 -10.06
CA ILE A 93 -3.32 6.96 -9.30
C ILE A 93 -3.11 6.20 -7.98
N VAL A 94 -4.20 5.80 -7.33
CA VAL A 94 -4.19 5.07 -6.05
C VAL A 94 -4.99 3.79 -6.21
N LEU A 95 -4.40 2.66 -5.80
CA LEU A 95 -5.05 1.36 -5.74
C LEU A 95 -4.86 0.75 -4.35
N THR A 96 -5.96 0.36 -3.73
CA THR A 96 -6.00 -0.38 -2.47
C THR A 96 -6.78 -1.68 -2.67
N LEU A 97 -6.10 -2.82 -2.54
CA LEU A 97 -6.70 -4.15 -2.70
C LEU A 97 -7.07 -4.76 -1.35
N GLY A 98 -7.77 -4.05 -0.48
CA GLY A 98 -8.11 -4.52 0.86
C GLY A 98 -8.66 -3.40 1.75
N GLY A 99 -8.74 -3.65 3.05
CA GLY A 99 -9.04 -2.63 4.06
C GLY A 99 -7.80 -2.26 4.89
N GLU A 100 -7.77 -1.03 5.41
CA GLU A 100 -6.70 -0.56 6.32
C GLU A 100 -6.87 -1.11 7.75
N ASP A 101 -8.09 -1.58 8.12
CA ASP A 101 -8.47 -1.89 9.51
C ASP A 101 -8.66 -3.38 9.83
N GLY A 102 -7.96 -4.27 9.13
CA GLY A 102 -8.03 -5.72 9.39
C GLY A 102 -9.23 -6.43 8.76
N ASP A 103 -10.09 -5.70 8.04
CA ASP A 103 -11.06 -6.31 7.13
C ASP A 103 -10.30 -7.04 6.02
N GLY A 104 -10.38 -8.38 6.07
CA GLY A 104 -9.56 -9.31 5.30
C GLY A 104 -9.63 -9.09 3.79
N GLY A 105 -8.74 -8.25 3.27
CA GLY A 105 -8.43 -8.21 1.84
C GLY A 105 -7.93 -9.58 1.41
N LYS A 106 -8.64 -10.21 0.46
CA LYS A 106 -8.42 -11.61 0.06
C LYS A 106 -7.56 -11.76 -1.21
N PHE A 107 -7.15 -10.66 -1.83
CA PHE A 107 -6.44 -10.69 -3.10
C PHE A 107 -5.05 -11.31 -2.89
N ASN A 108 -4.84 -12.50 -3.43
CA ASN A 108 -3.58 -13.23 -3.30
C ASN A 108 -3.16 -13.87 -4.64
N HIS A 109 -3.26 -13.08 -5.72
CA HIS A 109 -2.84 -13.50 -7.06
C HIS A 109 -1.55 -12.80 -7.48
N PRO A 110 -0.72 -13.43 -8.33
CA PRO A 110 0.44 -12.78 -8.90
C PRO A 110 0.07 -11.49 -9.64
N ILE A 111 0.90 -10.47 -9.46
CA ILE A 111 0.81 -9.24 -10.25
C ILE A 111 1.78 -9.39 -11.41
N GLU A 112 1.27 -9.68 -12.60
CA GLU A 112 2.12 -9.81 -13.80
C GLU A 112 2.52 -8.43 -14.36
N PRO A 113 3.67 -8.31 -15.04
CA PRO A 113 4.10 -7.07 -15.68
C PRO A 113 3.04 -6.51 -16.64
N GLY A 114 2.76 -5.22 -16.53
CA GLY A 114 1.75 -4.54 -17.36
C GLY A 114 0.30 -4.67 -16.87
N THR A 115 0.03 -5.42 -15.79
CA THR A 115 -1.31 -5.49 -15.17
C THR A 115 -1.70 -4.16 -14.51
N LEU A 116 -0.77 -3.53 -13.81
CA LEU A 116 -1.02 -2.26 -13.12
C LEU A 116 -0.81 -1.06 -14.07
N PRO A 117 -1.68 -0.04 -14.03
CA PRO A 117 -1.57 1.12 -14.92
C PRO A 117 -0.30 1.92 -14.62
N VAL A 118 0.36 2.40 -15.68
CA VAL A 118 1.61 3.19 -15.58
C VAL A 118 1.46 4.52 -14.83
N THR A 119 0.23 4.99 -14.64
CA THR A 119 -0.12 6.18 -13.87
C THR A 119 -0.15 5.94 -12.36
N LEU A 120 -0.13 4.68 -11.90
CA LEU A 120 -0.23 4.37 -10.48
C LEU A 120 0.94 4.95 -9.68
N ARG A 121 0.62 5.61 -8.56
CA ARG A 121 1.58 6.25 -7.64
C ARG A 121 1.56 5.59 -6.27
N LYS A 122 0.40 5.13 -5.79
CA LYS A 122 0.26 4.44 -4.51
C LYS A 122 -0.40 3.08 -4.71
N LEU A 123 0.22 2.05 -4.16
CA LEU A 123 -0.29 0.68 -4.14
C LEU A 123 -0.32 0.18 -2.69
N ILE A 124 -1.50 -0.22 -2.24
CA ILE A 124 -1.70 -0.95 -0.98
C ILE A 124 -2.18 -2.35 -1.34
N LEU A 125 -1.36 -3.34 -1.03
CA LEU A 125 -1.66 -4.76 -1.25
C LEU A 125 -2.54 -5.31 -0.13
N SER A 126 -3.33 -6.33 -0.47
CA SER A 126 -4.27 -6.96 0.46
C SER A 126 -3.58 -7.58 1.66
N ASN A 127 -4.31 -7.71 2.78
CA ASN A 127 -3.80 -8.37 3.98
C ASN A 127 -3.36 -9.82 3.72
N SER A 128 -4.03 -10.55 2.82
CA SER A 128 -3.66 -11.92 2.44
C SER A 128 -2.70 -12.02 1.24
N PHE A 129 -2.20 -10.90 0.71
CA PHE A 129 -1.26 -10.93 -0.41
C PHE A 129 0.09 -11.52 0.05
N ASN A 130 0.43 -12.68 -0.48
CA ASN A 130 1.66 -13.39 -0.15
C ASN A 130 2.28 -14.06 -1.40
N GLN A 131 2.35 -13.31 -2.50
CA GLN A 131 2.95 -13.73 -3.76
C GLN A 131 4.30 -13.08 -3.99
N VAL A 132 5.20 -13.77 -4.70
CA VAL A 132 6.47 -13.19 -5.14
C VAL A 132 6.18 -12.11 -6.19
N LEU A 133 6.72 -10.91 -5.99
CA LEU A 133 6.73 -9.87 -7.01
C LEU A 133 7.91 -10.09 -7.95
N LYS A 134 7.65 -10.26 -9.24
CA LYS A 134 8.71 -10.38 -10.25
C LYS A 134 9.23 -8.98 -10.62
N PRO A 135 10.46 -8.87 -11.16
CA PRO A 135 10.92 -7.63 -11.77
C PRO A 135 9.89 -7.11 -12.80
N HIS A 136 9.66 -5.79 -12.79
CA HIS A 136 8.69 -5.10 -13.65
C HIS A 136 7.20 -5.39 -13.40
N SER A 137 6.85 -6.15 -12.35
CA SER A 137 5.45 -6.30 -11.89
C SER A 137 4.85 -5.00 -11.37
N LEU A 138 5.68 -4.10 -10.83
CA LEU A 138 5.27 -2.81 -10.31
C LEU A 138 5.51 -1.69 -11.35
N PRO A 139 4.59 -0.71 -11.47
CA PRO A 139 4.68 0.32 -12.49
C PRO A 139 5.84 1.30 -12.21
N PRO A 140 6.48 1.85 -13.25
CA PRO A 140 7.72 2.62 -13.14
C PRO A 140 7.56 3.99 -12.45
N ASN A 141 6.32 4.43 -12.20
CA ASN A 141 6.04 5.70 -11.53
C ASN A 141 5.52 5.51 -10.09
N LEU A 142 5.53 4.29 -9.57
CA LEU A 142 5.05 4.01 -8.21
C LEU A 142 5.94 4.74 -7.19
N THR A 143 5.34 5.46 -6.25
CA THR A 143 6.06 6.20 -5.20
C THR A 143 5.84 5.62 -3.81
N TYR A 144 4.68 5.02 -3.56
CA TYR A 144 4.30 4.40 -2.28
C TYR A 144 3.88 2.95 -2.48
N LEU A 145 4.49 2.05 -1.70
CA LEU A 145 4.17 0.63 -1.68
C LEU A 145 3.94 0.16 -0.24
N ILE A 146 2.78 -0.41 0.01
CA ILE A 146 2.43 -1.00 1.30
C ILE A 146 2.03 -2.45 1.05
N PHE A 147 2.76 -3.37 1.67
CA PHE A 147 2.43 -4.79 1.71
C PHE A 147 1.42 -5.07 2.83
N GLY A 148 0.58 -6.07 2.63
CA GLY A 148 -0.40 -6.49 3.64
C GLY A 148 0.20 -7.40 4.72
N TRP A 149 -0.65 -7.80 5.66
CA TRP A 149 -0.24 -8.47 6.90
C TRP A 149 0.47 -9.82 6.69
N GLU A 150 0.03 -10.63 5.74
CA GLU A 150 0.56 -11.99 5.50
C GLU A 150 1.77 -12.03 4.56
N TYR A 151 2.21 -10.89 4.02
CA TYR A 151 3.33 -10.86 3.08
C TYR A 151 4.62 -11.35 3.76
N ASP A 152 5.12 -12.50 3.30
CA ASP A 152 6.36 -13.10 3.77
C ASP A 152 7.07 -13.81 2.60
N LYS A 153 7.42 -13.00 1.60
CA LYS A 153 8.25 -13.41 0.46
C LYS A 153 9.51 -12.58 0.38
N PRO A 154 10.63 -13.16 -0.09
CA PRO A 154 11.85 -12.40 -0.36
C PRO A 154 11.58 -11.31 -1.40
N ILE A 155 12.35 -10.23 -1.32
CA ILE A 155 12.32 -9.13 -2.28
C ILE A 155 13.66 -9.11 -3.00
N ASP A 156 13.65 -9.45 -4.29
CA ASP A 156 14.86 -9.48 -5.11
C ASP A 156 15.20 -8.10 -5.66
N ILE A 157 16.45 -7.94 -6.09
CA ILE A 157 16.93 -6.74 -6.80
C ILE A 157 16.04 -6.46 -8.01
N ASN A 158 15.75 -5.18 -8.27
CA ASN A 158 14.87 -4.69 -9.35
C ASN A 158 13.37 -5.02 -9.20
N THR A 159 12.94 -5.61 -8.08
CA THR A 159 11.52 -5.85 -7.80
C THR A 159 10.78 -4.54 -7.50
N ILE A 160 11.36 -3.70 -6.63
CA ILE A 160 10.81 -2.40 -6.26
C ILE A 160 11.39 -1.33 -7.19
N PRO A 161 10.56 -0.60 -7.96
CA PRO A 161 11.02 0.42 -8.88
C PRO A 161 11.82 1.54 -8.19
N PRO A 162 12.81 2.15 -8.86
CA PRO A 162 13.60 3.24 -8.28
C PRO A 162 12.79 4.52 -8.02
N SER A 163 11.58 4.63 -8.56
CA SER A 163 10.65 5.73 -8.25
C SER A 163 10.04 5.66 -6.85
N VAL A 164 10.08 4.48 -6.20
CA VAL A 164 9.49 4.28 -4.88
C VAL A 164 10.32 5.02 -3.84
N THR A 165 9.64 5.80 -3.00
CA THR A 165 10.25 6.58 -1.91
C THR A 165 9.81 6.09 -0.53
N SER A 166 8.72 5.33 -0.44
CA SER A 166 8.20 4.79 0.83
C SER A 166 7.75 3.35 0.67
N VAL A 167 8.25 2.46 1.54
CA VAL A 167 7.92 1.04 1.60
C VAL A 167 7.53 0.64 3.02
N ASN A 168 6.40 -0.04 3.16
CA ASN A 168 6.02 -0.76 4.37
C ASN A 168 5.91 -2.25 4.03
N LEU A 169 6.71 -3.09 4.67
CA LEU A 169 6.89 -4.51 4.34
C LEU A 169 5.80 -5.43 4.89
N GLY A 170 4.76 -4.91 5.54
CA GLY A 170 3.66 -5.71 6.06
C GLY A 170 4.03 -6.43 7.35
N TRP A 171 3.06 -7.03 8.05
CA TRP A 171 3.24 -7.51 9.42
C TRP A 171 4.21 -8.71 9.53
N SER A 172 4.06 -9.69 8.63
CA SER A 172 4.70 -11.01 8.74
C SER A 172 6.08 -11.11 8.08
N PHE A 173 6.51 -10.10 7.33
CA PHE A 173 7.76 -10.16 6.57
C PHE A 173 8.96 -10.44 7.47
N ASN A 174 9.67 -11.54 7.20
CA ASN A 174 10.84 -11.96 7.98
C ASN A 174 11.98 -12.53 7.12
N HIS A 175 12.26 -11.91 5.98
CA HIS A 175 13.37 -12.28 5.08
C HIS A 175 14.54 -11.30 5.18
N PRO A 176 15.80 -11.76 5.02
CA PRO A 176 16.94 -10.86 4.99
C PRO A 176 16.84 -9.90 3.79
N ILE A 177 17.33 -8.68 3.98
CA ILE A 177 17.46 -7.69 2.90
C ILE A 177 18.90 -7.71 2.40
N GLU A 178 19.09 -8.07 1.14
CA GLU A 178 20.40 -8.04 0.49
C GLU A 178 20.76 -6.62 0.02
N PRO A 179 22.06 -6.28 -0.06
CA PRO A 179 22.51 -5.02 -0.65
C PRO A 179 21.97 -4.81 -2.07
N GLY A 180 21.46 -3.61 -2.35
CA GLY A 180 20.92 -3.24 -3.67
C GLY A 180 19.45 -3.60 -3.91
N VAL A 181 18.78 -4.29 -2.99
CA VAL A 181 17.33 -4.55 -3.08
C VAL A 181 16.52 -3.25 -3.10
N PHE A 182 16.85 -2.32 -2.21
CA PHE A 182 16.24 -0.99 -2.16
C PHE A 182 17.10 0.03 -2.88
N SER A 183 16.47 0.87 -3.70
CA SER A 183 17.16 1.99 -4.35
C SER A 183 17.53 3.10 -3.34
N SER A 184 18.47 3.98 -3.74
CA SER A 184 18.87 5.14 -2.93
C SER A 184 17.79 6.22 -2.78
N ASN A 185 16.67 6.10 -3.50
CA ASN A 185 15.56 7.06 -3.47
C ASN A 185 14.56 6.77 -2.33
N ILE A 186 14.66 5.60 -1.68
CA ILE A 186 13.82 5.24 -0.54
C ILE A 186 14.16 6.16 0.64
N LYS A 187 13.13 6.87 1.11
CA LYS A 187 13.18 7.80 2.24
C LYS A 187 12.55 7.20 3.49
N SER A 188 11.56 6.33 3.34
CA SER A 188 10.85 5.70 4.45
C SER A 188 10.81 4.19 4.25
N LEU A 189 11.35 3.45 5.22
CA LEU A 189 11.32 2.00 5.26
C LEU A 189 10.74 1.54 6.61
N ILE A 190 9.65 0.78 6.57
CA ILE A 190 8.99 0.23 7.75
C ILE A 190 9.03 -1.28 7.65
N PHE A 191 9.72 -1.92 8.58
CA PHE A 191 9.74 -3.38 8.72
C PHE A 191 8.50 -3.89 9.45
N GLY A 192 8.16 -5.14 9.15
CA GLY A 192 7.06 -5.85 9.79
C GLY A 192 7.27 -6.12 11.27
N LYS A 193 6.16 -6.39 11.98
CA LYS A 193 6.21 -6.71 13.41
C LYS A 193 6.99 -7.98 13.71
N LEU A 194 7.00 -8.95 12.79
CA LEU A 194 7.70 -10.23 12.93
C LEU A 194 9.16 -10.21 12.41
N PHE A 195 9.62 -9.09 11.84
CA PHE A 195 10.95 -9.02 11.27
C PHE A 195 12.04 -9.17 12.34
N ASN A 196 12.91 -10.18 12.20
CA ASN A 196 14.01 -10.48 13.11
C ASN A 196 15.24 -11.00 12.36
N GLN A 197 15.57 -10.39 11.22
CA GLN A 197 16.74 -10.76 10.42
C GLN A 197 17.89 -9.77 10.63
N PRO A 198 19.15 -10.21 10.59
CA PRO A 198 20.29 -9.32 10.76
C PRO A 198 20.34 -8.30 9.61
N ILE A 199 20.62 -7.04 9.94
CA ILE A 199 20.83 -6.00 8.94
C ILE A 199 22.28 -6.06 8.46
N LYS A 200 22.47 -6.44 7.20
CA LYS A 200 23.80 -6.49 6.57
C LYS A 200 24.30 -5.07 6.25
N PRO A 201 25.62 -4.82 6.28
CA PRO A 201 26.17 -3.57 5.76
C PRO A 201 25.68 -3.29 4.33
N HIS A 202 25.33 -2.04 4.04
CA HIS A 202 24.84 -1.57 2.73
C HIS A 202 23.48 -2.17 2.27
N SER A 203 22.75 -2.88 3.13
CA SER A 203 21.39 -3.37 2.82
C SER A 203 20.32 -2.29 2.91
N LEU A 204 20.55 -1.24 3.71
CA LEU A 204 19.63 -0.13 3.87
C LEU A 204 20.01 1.05 2.96
N PRO A 205 19.02 1.78 2.40
CA PRO A 205 19.27 2.99 1.62
C PRO A 205 20.05 4.05 2.41
N PRO A 206 21.01 4.74 1.80
CA PRO A 206 21.91 5.68 2.50
C PRO A 206 21.22 6.96 2.97
N ASN A 207 20.09 7.34 2.34
CA ASN A 207 19.37 8.59 2.55
C ASN A 207 18.01 8.39 3.24
N LEU A 208 17.87 7.34 4.07
CA LEU A 208 16.65 7.12 4.85
C LEU A 208 16.38 8.32 5.77
N GLU A 209 15.17 8.85 5.68
CA GLU A 209 14.61 9.83 6.59
C GLU A 209 13.80 9.15 7.70
N LYS A 210 13.25 7.97 7.44
CA LYS A 210 12.44 7.20 8.37
C LYS A 210 12.76 5.71 8.29
N LEU A 211 13.06 5.11 9.43
CA LEU A 211 13.29 3.69 9.60
C LEU A 211 12.56 3.18 10.85
N GLU A 212 11.67 2.20 10.68
CA GLU A 212 11.00 1.55 11.81
C GLU A 212 11.25 0.04 11.81
N PHE A 213 11.58 -0.50 12.99
CA PHE A 213 11.66 -1.93 13.26
C PHE A 213 10.50 -2.41 14.13
N GLY A 214 10.01 -3.62 13.85
CA GLY A 214 8.92 -4.26 14.56
C GLY A 214 9.28 -4.77 15.96
N PHE A 215 8.28 -5.34 16.64
CA PHE A 215 8.37 -5.84 18.02
C PHE A 215 9.27 -7.07 18.16
N MET A 216 9.43 -7.88 17.11
CA MET A 216 10.24 -9.10 17.18
C MET A 216 11.71 -8.87 16.82
N PHE A 217 12.11 -7.65 16.45
CA PHE A 217 13.49 -7.38 16.09
C PHE A 217 14.39 -7.46 17.33
N LEU A 218 15.27 -8.45 17.37
CA LEU A 218 16.18 -8.70 18.49
C LEU A 218 17.65 -8.76 18.05
N GLN A 219 17.93 -8.38 16.81
CA GLN A 219 19.27 -8.43 16.24
C GLN A 219 20.10 -7.23 16.67
N SER A 220 21.40 -7.46 16.87
CA SER A 220 22.35 -6.38 17.07
C SER A 220 22.59 -5.61 15.77
N ILE A 221 22.74 -4.29 15.88
CA ILE A 221 23.07 -3.42 14.76
C ILE A 221 24.54 -3.04 14.89
N LYS A 222 25.34 -3.43 13.90
CA LYS A 222 26.76 -3.06 13.87
C LYS A 222 26.91 -1.56 13.62
N PRO A 223 27.88 -0.89 14.25
CA PRO A 223 28.18 0.52 13.98
C PRO A 223 28.37 0.78 12.48
N GLY A 224 27.81 1.90 11.99
CA GLY A 224 27.87 2.28 10.57
C GLY A 224 26.89 1.56 9.64
N THR A 225 26.09 0.60 10.13
CA THR A 225 25.08 -0.10 9.30
C THR A 225 23.91 0.81 8.92
N ILE A 226 23.50 1.69 9.83
CA ILE A 226 22.44 2.68 9.60
C ILE A 226 23.12 4.04 9.39
N SER A 227 22.86 4.66 8.24
CA SER A 227 23.22 6.06 8.00
C SER A 227 22.27 6.97 8.77
N LEU A 228 22.83 7.84 9.62
CA LEU A 228 22.05 8.80 10.41
C LEU A 228 22.02 10.21 9.78
N SER A 229 22.74 10.43 8.68
CA SER A 229 22.93 11.76 8.06
C SER A 229 21.64 12.46 7.62
N SER A 230 20.64 11.69 7.18
CA SER A 230 19.32 12.19 6.75
C SER A 230 18.18 11.75 7.67
N MET A 231 18.49 11.02 8.75
CA MET A 231 17.50 10.33 9.57
C MET A 231 16.70 11.32 10.42
N LYS A 232 15.37 11.30 10.26
CA LYS A 232 14.41 12.09 11.05
C LYS A 232 13.69 11.24 12.10
N LEU A 233 13.45 9.96 11.78
CA LEU A 233 12.81 9.01 12.68
C LEU A 233 13.49 7.65 12.58
N LEU A 234 14.08 7.20 13.68
CA LEU A 234 14.54 5.82 13.88
C LEU A 234 13.75 5.24 15.05
N GLN A 235 12.89 4.26 14.79
CA GLN A 235 12.04 3.65 15.80
C GLN A 235 12.30 2.15 15.91
N PHE A 236 12.36 1.69 17.15
CA PHE A 236 12.34 0.28 17.51
C PHE A 236 11.11 0.05 18.38
N ARG A 237 10.18 -0.80 17.93
CA ARG A 237 8.94 -1.07 18.68
C ARG A 237 9.11 -2.07 19.81
N ASN A 238 10.25 -2.75 19.89
CA ASN A 238 10.57 -3.61 21.02
C ASN A 238 11.31 -2.82 22.10
N GLU A 239 10.70 -2.71 23.27
CA GLU A 239 11.25 -1.98 24.42
C GLU A 239 12.50 -2.66 25.01
N ASN A 240 12.72 -3.94 24.73
CA ASN A 240 13.86 -4.72 25.22
C ASN A 240 15.15 -4.55 24.38
N ILE A 241 15.17 -3.70 23.34
CA ILE A 241 16.37 -3.48 22.49
C ILE A 241 17.37 -2.49 23.11
N LEU A 242 16.93 -1.64 24.05
CA LEU A 242 17.76 -0.60 24.68
C LEU A 242 19.10 -1.10 25.26
N PRO A 243 19.23 -2.32 25.83
CA PRO A 243 20.51 -2.84 26.33
C PRO A 243 21.49 -3.33 25.25
N LEU A 244 21.09 -3.47 23.98
CA LEU A 244 21.90 -4.03 22.88
C LEU A 244 22.51 -2.98 21.95
N ILE A 245 22.11 -1.72 22.09
CA ILE A 245 22.72 -0.57 21.43
C ILE A 245 23.91 -0.11 22.29
N THR A 246 24.96 -0.91 22.37
CA THR A 246 26.17 -0.60 23.15
C THR A 246 27.15 0.31 22.40
N ASP A 247 26.63 1.22 21.57
CA ASP A 247 27.45 2.27 20.96
C ASP A 247 26.91 3.65 21.32
N ASN A 248 27.77 4.43 21.98
CA ASN A 248 27.54 5.82 22.38
C ASN A 248 27.36 6.77 21.16
N SER A 249 27.39 6.26 19.93
CA SER A 249 27.08 6.99 18.70
C SER A 249 25.58 7.23 18.45
N ILE A 250 24.68 6.63 19.26
CA ILE A 250 23.22 6.88 19.20
C ILE A 250 22.78 7.86 20.31
N LYS A 251 23.69 8.74 20.75
CA LYS A 251 23.39 9.83 21.70
C LYS A 251 22.79 11.05 20.99
N SER A 252 21.55 10.91 20.54
CA SER A 252 20.52 11.97 20.63
C SER A 252 19.24 11.52 19.94
N PHE A 253 18.27 11.02 20.70
CA PHE A 253 16.89 11.04 20.24
C PHE A 253 16.00 11.54 21.37
N GLU A 254 15.74 12.85 21.37
CA GLU A 254 14.60 13.46 22.07
C GLU A 254 13.24 13.05 21.46
N ASN A 255 13.24 12.22 20.40
CA ASN A 255 12.04 11.70 19.75
C ASN A 255 12.01 10.17 19.66
N LEU A 256 12.55 9.47 20.67
CA LEU A 256 12.12 8.10 20.95
C LEU A 256 10.67 8.15 21.41
N LYS A 257 9.72 8.10 20.46
CA LYS A 257 8.36 7.69 20.80
C LYS A 257 8.38 6.20 21.10
N LEU A 258 8.61 5.87 22.36
CA LEU A 258 8.05 4.68 22.98
C LEU A 258 6.54 4.89 22.98
N GLY A 259 5.82 4.05 22.26
CA GLY A 259 4.39 4.23 22.04
C GLY A 259 3.72 2.87 21.85
N GLU A 260 2.86 2.60 22.83
CA GLU A 260 1.74 1.64 22.96
C GLU A 260 1.51 0.59 21.86
#